data_AF-A0A8H7VB94-F1
#
_entry.id   AF-A0A8H7VB94-F1
#
_cell.length_a   1.000
_cell.length_b   1.000
_cell.length_c   1.000
_cell.angle_alpha   90.00
_cell.angle_beta   90.00
_cell.angle_gamma   90.00
#
_symmetry.space_group_name_H-M   'P 1'
#
loop_
_entity.id
_entity.type
_entity.pdbx_description
1 polymer ?
#
loop_
_entity_poly.entity_id
_entity_poly.type
_entity_poly.pdbx_seq_one_letter_code
_entity_poly.pdbx_strand_id
1 'polypeptide(L)'
;MLGNPSTYRKYLDVVEEEEETGVKRKKSELVTKSQVIQFVNSVYTVNDSGNPEIYQEKLNTTNDIFETVKENSTVLNDKIFVSFVRSLKFLNAIEDKNHGGRKRNLFVMDKIYHDCLITSIMEYLPNYQQSLKSLQYNAFEIVEYIRKSPTAHILDNRVELLQQVSETLTWTKTKINRCGWTLNGCAYQQLDKVDGTTQNFIEYLNASRHSICLAVLDFAGLSSRSHHFQGLLNDYPVIKKVAVDTFMFSNELFIYDTCDLKANTNLLEKFDCRYKLMQ
;
A
#
# COMPACT_ATOMS: atom_id res chain seq x y z
N MET A 1 -5.46 12.56 -1.71
CA MET A 1 -4.60 12.52 -2.91
C MET A 1 -5.10 11.41 -3.83
N LEU A 2 -5.14 11.66 -5.14
CA LEU A 2 -5.64 10.72 -6.15
C LEU A 2 -4.50 9.75 -6.54
N GLY A 3 -4.72 8.44 -6.45
CA GLY A 3 -3.76 7.44 -6.93
C GLY A 3 -3.71 7.41 -8.46
N ASN A 4 -2.52 7.34 -9.04
CA ASN A 4 -2.33 7.33 -10.50
C ASN A 4 -2.37 5.88 -11.03
N PRO A 5 -3.31 5.53 -11.93
CA PRO A 5 -3.48 4.18 -12.50
C PRO A 5 -2.23 3.58 -13.13
N SER A 6 -1.37 4.43 -13.70
CA SER A 6 -0.14 4.00 -14.38
C SER A 6 1.04 3.68 -13.45
N THR A 7 0.81 3.72 -12.13
CA THR A 7 1.80 3.33 -11.11
C THR A 7 1.57 1.93 -10.53
N TYR A 8 0.46 1.28 -10.89
CA TYR A 8 0.11 -0.04 -10.36
C TYR A 8 0.75 -1.15 -11.17
N ARG A 9 1.40 -2.10 -10.49
CA ARG A 9 1.96 -3.30 -11.11
C ARG A 9 0.83 -4.31 -11.28
N LYS A 10 0.77 -5.01 -12.42
CA LYS A 10 0.17 -6.34 -12.43
C LYS A 10 1.09 -7.24 -11.63
N TYR A 11 0.57 -7.97 -10.66
CA TYR A 11 1.37 -9.01 -10.01
C TYR A 11 1.84 -9.99 -11.08
N LEU A 12 3.11 -10.39 -11.01
CA LEU A 12 3.68 -11.33 -11.97
C LEU A 12 2.91 -12.64 -11.86
N ASP A 13 2.49 -13.18 -13.00
CA ASP A 13 1.96 -14.54 -13.08
C ASP A 13 2.99 -15.50 -12.47
N VAL A 14 2.50 -16.59 -11.88
CA VAL A 14 3.30 -17.61 -11.20
C VAL A 14 4.42 -18.08 -12.14
N VAL A 15 5.64 -17.61 -11.89
CA VAL A 15 6.86 -18.17 -12.48
C VAL A 15 7.59 -18.89 -11.36
N GLU A 16 7.82 -20.19 -11.56
CA GLU A 16 8.73 -20.99 -10.74
C GLU A 16 10.15 -20.48 -11.01
N GLU A 17 10.79 -19.85 -10.02
CA GLU A 17 12.18 -19.42 -10.13
C GLU A 17 13.11 -20.56 -9.67
N GLU A 18 13.99 -20.99 -10.58
CA GLU A 18 15.10 -21.89 -10.29
C GLU A 18 16.21 -21.15 -9.53
N GLU A 19 16.72 -21.75 -8.45
CA GLU A 19 17.80 -21.19 -7.63
C GLU A 19 19.16 -21.27 -8.35
N GLU A 20 19.68 -20.14 -8.83
CA GLU A 20 21.09 -20.02 -9.20
C GLU A 20 21.95 -19.61 -7.99
N THR A 21 22.84 -20.51 -7.58
CA THR A 21 23.80 -20.30 -6.50
C THR A 21 25.09 -19.66 -7.05
N GLY A 22 25.51 -18.56 -6.41
CA GLY A 22 26.90 -18.07 -6.47
C GLY A 22 27.16 -16.86 -7.37
N VAL A 23 26.79 -15.66 -6.92
CA VAL A 23 27.27 -14.40 -7.53
C VAL A 23 27.60 -13.38 -6.44
N LYS A 24 28.75 -12.69 -6.58
CA LYS A 24 29.13 -11.51 -5.78
C LYS A 24 27.90 -10.61 -5.62
N ARG A 25 27.55 -10.25 -4.38
CA ARG A 25 26.32 -9.51 -4.03
C ARG A 25 26.20 -8.28 -4.94
N LYS A 26 25.38 -8.40 -5.98
CA LYS A 26 25.13 -7.35 -6.95
C LYS A 26 24.40 -6.25 -6.19
N LYS A 27 24.84 -5.00 -6.30
CA LYS A 27 24.15 -3.88 -5.66
C LYS A 27 22.70 -3.90 -6.13
N SER A 28 21.77 -4.01 -5.18
CA SER A 28 20.34 -3.98 -5.46
C SER A 28 19.99 -2.60 -6.03
N GLU A 29 19.26 -2.56 -7.15
CA GLU A 29 18.89 -1.32 -7.83
C GLU A 29 17.37 -1.21 -7.89
N LEU A 30 16.84 -0.01 -7.66
CA LEU A 30 15.42 0.28 -7.76
C LEU A 30 15.01 0.23 -9.24
N VAL A 31 13.99 -0.57 -9.56
CA VAL A 31 13.58 -0.86 -10.95
C VAL A 31 12.18 -0.37 -11.29
N THR A 32 11.47 0.25 -10.33
CA THR A 32 10.15 0.86 -10.57
C THR A 32 10.04 2.27 -10.02
N LYS A 33 9.08 3.03 -10.57
CA LYS A 33 8.78 4.40 -10.11
C LYS A 33 8.36 4.45 -8.64
N SER A 34 7.55 3.49 -8.19
CA SER A 34 7.06 3.43 -6.81
C SER A 34 8.19 3.20 -5.81
N GLN A 35 9.09 2.25 -6.11
CA GLN A 35 10.27 1.97 -5.30
C GLN A 35 11.17 3.21 -5.16
N VAL A 36 11.36 3.97 -6.25
CA VAL A 36 12.10 5.24 -6.23
C VAL A 36 11.40 6.29 -5.37
N ILE A 37 10.09 6.47 -5.51
CA ILE A 37 9.33 7.43 -4.70
C ILE A 37 9.43 7.08 -3.22
N GLN A 38 9.32 5.80 -2.87
CA GLN A 38 9.46 5.34 -1.50
C GLN A 38 10.86 5.59 -0.97
N PHE A 39 11.89 5.18 -1.72
CA PHE A 39 13.28 5.41 -1.36
C PHE A 39 13.55 6.88 -1.07
N VAL A 40 13.15 7.79 -1.97
CA VAL A 40 13.32 9.23 -1.78
C VAL A 40 12.56 9.73 -0.56
N ASN A 41 11.30 9.32 -0.38
CA ASN A 41 10.48 9.77 0.75
C ASN A 41 10.98 9.24 2.10
N SER A 42 11.70 8.12 2.11
CA SER A 42 12.34 7.55 3.30
C SER A 42 13.71 8.18 3.58
N VAL A 43 14.50 8.46 2.53
CA VAL A 43 15.82 9.10 2.67
C VAL A 43 15.68 10.58 3.00
N TYR A 44 14.71 11.29 2.41
CA TYR A 44 14.53 12.73 2.55
C TYR A 44 13.19 13.03 3.21
N THR A 45 13.23 13.38 4.49
CA THR A 45 12.03 13.66 5.29
C THR A 45 11.96 15.13 5.68
N VAL A 46 10.74 15.66 5.78
CA VAL A 46 10.48 17.07 6.14
C VAL A 46 10.43 17.26 7.66
N ASN A 47 9.93 16.24 8.36
CA ASN A 47 9.76 16.27 9.80
C ASN A 47 10.89 15.49 10.46
N ASP A 48 11.34 15.96 11.62
CA ASP A 48 12.28 15.22 12.44
C ASP A 48 11.65 13.88 12.84
N SER A 49 12.36 12.79 12.56
CA SER A 49 11.97 11.44 12.96
C SER A 49 12.29 11.13 14.42
N GLY A 50 12.98 12.05 15.11
CA GLY A 50 13.47 11.87 16.48
C GLY A 50 14.64 10.90 16.57
N ASN A 51 15.33 10.64 15.45
CA ASN A 51 16.40 9.64 15.36
C ASN A 51 17.67 10.23 14.72
N PRO A 52 18.46 10.99 15.50
CA PRO A 52 19.63 11.72 15.00
C PRO A 52 20.80 10.81 14.58
N GLU A 53 20.77 9.54 14.97
CA GLU A 53 21.77 8.54 14.55
C GLU A 53 21.60 8.16 13.07
N ILE A 54 20.35 8.22 12.58
CA ILE A 54 20.01 7.83 11.21
C ILE A 54 19.87 9.06 10.32
N TYR A 55 19.23 10.11 10.83
CA TYR A 55 18.87 11.30 10.07
C TYR A 55 19.65 12.53 10.53
N GLN A 56 20.18 13.27 9.56
CA GLN A 56 20.88 14.53 9.80
C GLN A 56 20.18 15.66 9.04
N GLU A 57 20.02 16.80 9.71
CA GLU A 57 19.50 18.01 9.08
C GLU A 57 20.52 18.52 8.04
N LYS A 58 20.09 18.60 6.78
CA LYS A 58 20.92 19.05 5.65
C LYS A 58 20.11 19.92 4.71
N LEU A 59 20.80 20.90 4.14
CA LEU A 59 20.25 21.77 3.12
C LEU A 59 20.50 21.15 1.74
N ASN A 60 19.44 20.65 1.10
CA ASN A 60 19.55 19.92 -0.16
C ASN A 60 18.87 20.64 -1.32
N THR A 61 19.49 20.56 -2.49
CA THR A 61 18.87 20.94 -3.76
C THR A 61 18.08 19.75 -4.32
N THR A 62 17.15 20.03 -5.23
CA THR A 62 16.51 18.99 -6.03
C THR A 62 17.53 18.17 -6.85
N ASN A 63 18.68 18.76 -7.21
CA ASN A 63 19.74 18.06 -7.95
C ASN A 63 20.48 17.04 -7.07
N ASP A 64 20.74 17.36 -5.80
CA ASP A 64 21.39 16.42 -4.87
C ASP A 64 20.54 15.16 -4.67
N ILE A 65 19.22 15.34 -4.59
CA ILE A 65 18.24 14.26 -4.51
C ILE A 65 18.25 13.46 -5.81
N PHE A 66 18.32 14.12 -6.97
CA PHE A 66 18.37 13.44 -8.26
C PHE A 66 19.60 12.54 -8.41
N GLU A 67 20.79 13.06 -8.07
CA GLU A 67 22.03 12.28 -8.14
C GLU A 67 21.97 11.06 -7.21
N THR A 68 21.43 11.22 -6.00
CA THR A 68 21.24 10.10 -5.07
C THR A 68 20.31 9.03 -5.63
N VAL A 69 19.25 9.43 -6.35
CA VAL A 69 18.36 8.49 -7.01
C VAL A 69 19.07 7.78 -8.16
N LYS A 70 19.82 8.52 -8.98
CA LYS A 70 20.57 8.01 -10.13
C LYS A 70 21.63 6.97 -9.71
N GLU A 71 22.25 7.15 -8.54
CA GLU A 71 23.19 6.19 -7.94
C GLU A 71 22.54 4.85 -7.53
N ASN A 72 21.22 4.79 -7.41
CA ASN A 72 20.49 3.69 -6.78
C ASN A 72 19.31 3.15 -7.63
N SER A 73 19.11 3.66 -8.85
CA SER A 73 17.95 3.33 -9.69
C SER A 73 18.29 3.32 -11.17
N THR A 74 17.73 2.36 -11.90
CA THR A 74 17.82 2.27 -13.38
C THR A 74 16.64 2.92 -14.10
N VAL A 75 15.60 3.33 -13.36
CA VAL A 75 14.32 3.80 -13.90
C VAL A 75 14.37 5.21 -14.50
N LEU A 76 15.35 6.02 -14.10
CA LEU A 76 15.34 7.46 -14.36
C LEU A 76 16.35 7.87 -15.42
N ASN A 77 15.82 8.47 -16.48
CA ASN A 77 16.54 9.34 -17.40
C ASN A 77 16.04 10.79 -17.21
N ASP A 78 16.84 11.78 -17.58
CA ASP A 78 16.65 13.21 -17.20
C ASP A 78 15.25 13.76 -17.53
N LYS A 79 14.61 13.27 -18.60
CA LYS A 79 13.25 13.68 -19.00
C LYS A 79 12.16 13.20 -18.04
N ILE A 80 12.36 12.07 -17.37
CA ILE A 80 11.34 11.44 -16.53
C ILE A 80 11.34 12.06 -15.13
N PHE A 81 12.48 12.56 -14.63
CA PHE A 81 12.60 13.07 -13.26
C PHE A 81 11.65 14.23 -12.96
N VAL A 82 11.44 15.16 -13.89
CA VAL A 82 10.54 16.32 -13.69
C VAL A 82 9.10 15.89 -13.38
N SER A 83 8.63 14.78 -13.99
CA SER A 83 7.31 14.22 -13.71
C SER A 83 7.24 13.54 -12.33
N PHE A 84 8.36 13.01 -11.84
CA PHE A 84 8.49 12.34 -10.55
C PHE A 84 8.44 13.30 -9.38
N VAL A 85 9.06 14.48 -9.51
CA VAL A 85 9.21 15.45 -8.43
C VAL A 85 7.87 15.77 -7.75
N ARG A 86 6.77 15.81 -8.51
CA ARG A 86 5.43 16.16 -8.01
C ARG A 86 4.85 15.22 -6.93
N SER A 87 5.35 13.99 -6.82
CA SER A 87 4.85 13.00 -5.86
C SER A 87 5.75 12.84 -4.62
N LEU A 88 6.80 13.67 -4.51
CA LEU A 88 7.82 13.55 -3.46
C LEU A 88 7.47 14.45 -2.27
N LYS A 89 7.50 13.87 -1.07
CA LYS A 89 7.09 14.54 0.18
C LYS A 89 8.01 15.70 0.55
N PHE A 90 9.28 15.65 0.17
CA PHE A 90 10.24 16.73 0.46
C PHE A 90 9.84 18.07 -0.16
N LEU A 91 8.98 18.08 -1.19
CA LEU A 91 8.44 19.32 -1.76
C LEU A 91 7.61 20.14 -0.78
N ASN A 92 7.12 19.52 0.29
CA ASN A 92 6.37 20.20 1.34
C ASN A 92 7.28 21.01 2.28
N ALA A 93 8.60 20.82 2.23
CA ALA A 93 9.54 21.62 3.02
C ALA A 93 9.64 23.06 2.49
N ILE A 94 9.85 24.00 3.42
CA ILE A 94 10.02 25.42 3.11
C ILE A 94 11.25 25.60 2.23
N GLU A 95 11.08 26.31 1.11
CA GLU A 95 12.18 26.65 0.21
C GLU A 95 12.99 27.83 0.77
N ASP A 96 14.29 27.62 0.94
CA ASP A 96 15.25 28.70 1.11
C ASP A 96 15.73 29.19 -0.27
N LYS A 97 15.56 30.50 -0.51
CA LYS A 97 15.92 31.19 -1.76
C LYS A 97 17.17 32.06 -1.63
N ASN A 98 17.77 32.14 -0.45
CA ASN A 98 18.84 33.10 -0.16
C ASN A 98 20.21 32.74 -0.79
N HIS A 99 20.35 31.57 -1.40
CA HIS A 99 21.67 31.02 -1.82
C HIS A 99 21.79 30.76 -3.32
N GLY A 100 21.14 31.56 -4.17
CA GLY A 100 21.29 31.48 -5.63
C GLY A 100 20.66 30.24 -6.29
N GLY A 101 19.91 29.43 -5.53
CA GLY A 101 19.19 28.25 -6.00
C GLY A 101 18.08 27.86 -5.03
N ARG A 102 17.12 27.03 -5.46
CA ARG A 102 16.04 26.53 -4.59
C ARG A 102 16.58 25.37 -3.75
N LYS A 103 16.80 25.61 -2.47
CA LYS A 103 17.22 24.60 -1.49
C LYS A 103 16.11 24.36 -0.48
N ARG A 104 16.08 23.17 0.11
CA ARG A 104 15.15 22.82 1.19
C ARG A 104 15.93 22.21 2.34
N ASN A 105 15.57 22.61 3.55
CA ASN A 105 16.12 22.02 4.75
C ASN A 105 15.36 20.73 5.05
N LEU A 106 16.08 19.61 5.11
CA LEU A 106 15.50 18.26 5.18
C LEU A 106 16.29 17.42 6.19
N PHE A 107 15.61 16.45 6.79
CA PHE A 107 16.25 15.39 7.54
C PHE A 107 16.62 14.27 6.58
N VAL A 108 17.93 14.05 6.40
CA VAL A 108 18.49 13.15 5.40
C VAL A 108 19.10 11.92 6.05
N MET A 109 18.65 10.75 5.62
CA MET A 109 19.18 9.46 6.05
C MET A 109 20.65 9.30 5.62
N ASP A 110 21.51 8.85 6.54
CA ASP A 110 22.90 8.54 6.25
C ASP A 110 23.02 7.48 5.14
N LYS A 111 24.00 7.67 4.23
CA LYS A 111 24.25 6.80 3.08
C LYS A 111 24.50 5.35 3.50
N ILE A 112 25.02 5.10 4.70
CA ILE A 112 25.26 3.73 5.20
C ILE A 112 23.98 2.88 5.29
N TYR A 113 22.80 3.51 5.40
CA TYR A 113 21.51 2.82 5.49
C TYR A 113 20.82 2.62 4.14
N HIS A 114 21.34 3.22 3.06
CA HIS A 114 20.66 3.23 1.75
C HIS A 114 20.52 1.83 1.16
N ASP A 115 21.58 1.01 1.19
CA ASP A 115 21.53 -0.35 0.66
C ASP A 115 20.51 -1.22 1.43
N CYS A 116 20.48 -1.11 2.76
CA CYS A 116 19.50 -1.83 3.59
C CYS A 116 18.06 -1.39 3.27
N LEU A 117 17.83 -0.10 3.08
CA LEU A 117 16.54 0.44 2.67
C LEU A 117 16.15 -0.09 1.28
N ILE A 118 17.05 -0.07 0.30
CA ILE A 118 16.77 -0.57 -1.05
C ILE A 118 16.42 -2.06 -1.02
N THR A 119 17.19 -2.86 -0.28
CA THR A 119 16.90 -4.28 -0.08
C THR A 119 15.50 -4.47 0.52
N SER A 120 15.16 -3.75 1.59
CA SER A 120 13.83 -3.80 2.20
C SER A 120 12.70 -3.45 1.22
N ILE A 121 12.89 -2.42 0.40
CA ILE A 121 11.95 -1.99 -0.64
C ILE A 121 11.77 -3.06 -1.72
N MET A 122 12.86 -3.72 -2.13
CA MET A 122 12.84 -4.74 -3.18
C MET A 122 12.27 -6.06 -2.69
N GLU A 123 12.61 -6.48 -1.47
CA GLU A 123 12.17 -7.72 -0.85
C GLU A 123 10.73 -7.65 -0.35
N TYR A 124 10.14 -6.45 -0.20
CA TYR A 124 8.76 -6.32 0.25
C TYR A 124 7.78 -7.18 -0.55
N LEU A 125 7.79 -7.07 -1.89
CA LEU A 125 6.83 -7.79 -2.72
C LEU A 125 7.03 -9.32 -2.66
N PRO A 126 8.24 -9.87 -2.78
CA PRO A 126 8.49 -11.29 -2.52
C PRO A 126 8.03 -11.75 -1.13
N ASN A 127 8.37 -11.00 -0.07
CA ASN A 127 8.01 -11.35 1.31
C ASN A 127 6.49 -11.29 1.53
N TYR A 128 5.83 -10.32 0.90
CA TYR A 128 4.37 -10.19 0.85
C TYR A 128 3.73 -11.43 0.23
N GLN A 129 4.20 -11.81 -0.97
CA GLN A 129 3.70 -12.98 -1.69
C GLN A 129 3.92 -14.27 -0.89
N GLN A 130 5.09 -14.43 -0.27
CA GLN A 130 5.38 -15.57 0.58
C GLN A 130 4.49 -15.61 1.82
N SER A 131 4.22 -14.46 2.44
CA SER A 131 3.31 -14.35 3.58
C SER A 131 1.89 -14.78 3.20
N LEU A 132 1.38 -14.36 2.04
CA LEU A 132 0.08 -14.82 1.55
C LEU A 132 0.06 -16.31 1.21
N LYS A 133 1.10 -16.83 0.55
CA LYS A 133 1.24 -18.27 0.29
C LYS A 133 1.22 -19.06 1.60
N SER A 134 1.91 -18.58 2.64
CA SER A 134 1.91 -19.22 3.95
C SER A 134 0.51 -19.29 4.58
N LEU A 135 -0.35 -18.28 4.35
CA LEU A 135 -1.73 -18.30 4.82
C LEU A 135 -2.55 -19.37 4.08
N GLN A 136 -2.37 -19.50 2.77
CA GLN A 136 -3.03 -20.54 1.98
C GLN A 136 -2.59 -21.96 2.42
N TYR A 137 -1.30 -22.16 2.67
CA TYR A 137 -0.78 -23.43 3.21
C TYR A 137 -1.36 -23.76 4.59
N ASN A 138 -1.63 -22.75 5.41
CA ASN A 138 -2.28 -22.91 6.71
C ASN A 138 -3.81 -23.07 6.61
N ALA A 139 -4.32 -23.52 5.45
CA ALA A 139 -5.73 -23.80 5.18
C ALA A 139 -6.68 -22.59 5.35
N PHE A 140 -6.15 -21.37 5.25
CA PHE A 140 -7.00 -20.18 5.15
C PHE A 140 -7.41 -19.95 3.71
N GLU A 141 -8.71 -19.74 3.51
CA GLU A 141 -9.21 -19.18 2.27
C GLU A 141 -9.02 -17.66 2.30
N ILE A 142 -8.28 -17.13 1.33
CA ILE A 142 -8.06 -15.68 1.23
C ILE A 142 -9.21 -15.08 0.44
N VAL A 143 -9.89 -14.10 1.04
CA VAL A 143 -10.98 -13.35 0.41
C VAL A 143 -10.59 -11.88 0.36
N GLU A 144 -10.55 -11.31 -0.85
CA GLU A 144 -10.23 -9.90 -1.04
C GLU A 144 -11.50 -9.06 -1.02
N TYR A 145 -11.52 -8.05 -0.16
CA TYR A 145 -12.63 -7.12 -0.06
C TYR A 145 -12.19 -5.73 -0.48
N ILE A 146 -12.83 -5.24 -1.52
CA ILE A 146 -12.56 -3.94 -2.11
C ILE A 146 -13.74 -3.02 -1.80
N ARG A 147 -13.43 -1.79 -1.40
CA ARG A 147 -14.43 -0.77 -1.14
C ARG A 147 -13.94 0.57 -1.62
N LYS A 148 -14.84 1.35 -2.25
CA LYS A 148 -14.62 2.77 -2.44
C LYS A 148 -15.46 3.57 -1.45
N SER A 149 -14.80 4.43 -0.66
CA SER A 149 -15.50 5.40 0.17
C SER A 149 -16.27 6.41 -0.70
N PRO A 150 -17.44 6.90 -0.24
CA PRO A 150 -18.16 7.97 -0.93
C PRO A 150 -17.29 9.22 -1.08
N THR A 151 -17.25 9.81 -2.27
CA THR A 151 -16.53 11.05 -2.57
C THR A 151 -17.36 11.94 -3.50
N ALA A 152 -16.97 13.19 -3.78
CA ALA A 152 -17.68 14.01 -4.76
C ALA A 152 -17.54 13.53 -6.23
N HIS A 153 -16.88 12.39 -6.50
CA HIS A 153 -16.66 11.88 -7.85
C HIS A 153 -17.94 11.36 -8.51
N ILE A 154 -18.01 11.58 -9.84
CA ILE A 154 -18.99 10.98 -10.74
C ILE A 154 -18.86 9.46 -10.70
N LEU A 155 -19.99 8.76 -10.89
CA LEU A 155 -20.13 7.31 -10.78
C LEU A 155 -19.11 6.55 -11.65
N ASP A 156 -18.95 6.96 -12.91
CA ASP A 156 -18.11 6.28 -13.91
C ASP A 156 -16.64 6.24 -13.48
N ASN A 157 -16.11 7.36 -12.98
CA ASN A 157 -14.75 7.42 -12.45
C ASN A 157 -14.53 6.47 -11.26
N ARG A 158 -15.58 6.16 -10.48
CA ARG A 158 -15.45 5.23 -9.35
C ARG A 158 -15.42 3.77 -9.80
N VAL A 159 -16.20 3.42 -10.81
CA VAL A 159 -16.19 2.08 -11.42
C VAL A 159 -14.82 1.82 -12.03
N GLU A 160 -14.28 2.76 -12.80
CA GLU A 160 -12.96 2.64 -13.41
C GLU A 160 -11.84 2.45 -12.36
N LEU A 161 -11.86 3.26 -11.29
CA LEU A 161 -10.88 3.13 -10.20
C LEU A 161 -10.99 1.78 -9.47
N LEU A 162 -12.21 1.29 -9.25
CA LEU A 162 -12.44 -0.02 -8.62
C LEU A 162 -12.03 -1.16 -9.56
N GLN A 163 -12.27 -1.03 -10.87
CA GLN A 163 -11.84 -1.98 -11.88
C GLN A 163 -10.32 -2.10 -11.90
N GLN A 164 -9.60 -0.98 -11.89
CA GLN A 164 -8.14 -0.97 -11.86
C GLN A 164 -7.57 -1.60 -10.59
N VAL A 165 -8.18 -1.31 -9.44
CA VAL A 165 -7.82 -1.94 -8.17
C VAL A 165 -8.09 -3.45 -8.23
N SER A 166 -9.24 -3.86 -8.75
CA SER A 166 -9.58 -5.28 -8.95
C SER A 166 -8.59 -5.98 -9.87
N GLU A 167 -8.18 -5.36 -10.98
CA GLU A 167 -7.18 -5.91 -11.91
C GLU A 167 -5.79 -6.00 -11.31
N THR A 168 -5.48 -5.08 -10.40
CA THR A 168 -4.23 -5.10 -9.66
C THR A 168 -4.23 -6.27 -8.68
N LEU A 169 -5.35 -6.58 -8.03
CA LEU A 169 -5.47 -7.72 -7.12
C LEU A 169 -5.55 -9.03 -7.92
N THR A 170 -4.67 -9.99 -7.65
CA THR A 170 -4.63 -11.26 -8.42
C THR A 170 -4.63 -12.51 -7.54
N TRP A 171 -4.74 -12.32 -6.22
CA TRP A 171 -4.43 -13.37 -5.26
C TRP A 171 -5.58 -14.33 -5.00
N THR A 172 -6.80 -13.91 -5.27
CA THR A 172 -8.00 -14.63 -4.85
C THR A 172 -8.92 -15.01 -5.99
N LYS A 173 -9.63 -16.12 -5.78
CA LYS A 173 -10.76 -16.56 -6.59
C LYS A 173 -12.06 -15.82 -6.26
N THR A 174 -12.06 -14.99 -5.21
CA THR A 174 -13.27 -14.34 -4.69
C THR A 174 -12.99 -12.91 -4.28
N LYS A 175 -13.36 -11.97 -5.16
CA LYS A 175 -13.27 -10.53 -4.88
C LYS A 175 -14.66 -9.95 -4.66
N ILE A 176 -14.83 -9.18 -3.60
CA ILE A 176 -16.13 -8.59 -3.26
C ILE A 176 -16.03 -7.08 -3.22
N ASN A 177 -17.08 -6.41 -3.69
CA ASN A 177 -17.18 -4.96 -3.65
C ASN A 177 -18.28 -4.43 -2.70
N ARG A 178 -18.00 -3.32 -2.01
CA ARG A 178 -19.01 -2.46 -1.35
C ARG A 178 -18.96 -1.02 -1.83
N CYS A 179 -20.14 -0.45 -2.03
CA CYS A 179 -20.32 1.00 -2.11
C CYS A 179 -21.28 1.49 -1.01
N GLY A 180 -21.06 2.70 -0.52
CA GLY A 180 -21.90 3.33 0.50
C GLY A 180 -23.30 3.64 -0.04
N TRP A 181 -24.29 2.91 0.47
CA TRP A 181 -25.72 3.21 0.69
C TRP A 181 -26.61 3.94 -0.34
N THR A 182 -26.14 4.59 -1.42
CA THR A 182 -27.05 5.51 -2.16
C THR A 182 -27.02 5.54 -3.68
N LEU A 183 -26.36 4.63 -4.40
CA LEU A 183 -26.43 4.65 -5.87
C LEU A 183 -26.75 3.28 -6.44
N ASN A 184 -27.88 3.22 -7.14
CA ASN A 184 -28.44 2.13 -7.93
C ASN A 184 -27.41 1.03 -8.28
N GLY A 185 -27.67 -0.19 -7.81
CA GLY A 185 -26.77 -1.34 -7.89
C GLY A 185 -26.34 -1.80 -9.29
N CYS A 186 -26.69 -1.07 -10.35
CA CYS A 186 -26.46 -1.45 -11.75
C CYS A 186 -25.04 -1.13 -12.23
N ALA A 187 -24.37 -0.08 -11.74
CA ALA A 187 -23.09 0.36 -12.31
C ALA A 187 -21.90 -0.54 -11.97
N TYR A 188 -21.97 -1.30 -10.87
CA TYR A 188 -20.87 -2.17 -10.43
C TYR A 188 -21.01 -3.63 -10.90
N GLN A 189 -22.10 -3.97 -11.60
CA GLN A 189 -22.19 -5.21 -12.38
C GLN A 189 -21.25 -5.19 -13.59
N GLN A 190 -20.72 -4.02 -13.94
CA GLN A 190 -19.77 -3.83 -15.04
C GLN A 190 -18.31 -4.11 -14.63
N LEU A 191 -18.05 -4.43 -13.36
CA LEU A 191 -16.70 -4.77 -12.91
C LEU A 191 -16.35 -6.20 -13.34
N ASP A 192 -15.26 -6.33 -14.08
CA ASP A 192 -14.69 -7.63 -14.42
C ASP A 192 -13.90 -8.20 -13.25
N LYS A 193 -13.94 -9.52 -13.11
CA LYS A 193 -13.19 -10.29 -12.10
C LYS A 193 -13.55 -9.97 -10.65
N VAL A 194 -14.82 -9.61 -10.41
CA VAL A 194 -15.40 -9.45 -9.07
C VAL A 194 -16.55 -10.43 -8.90
N ASP A 195 -16.57 -11.14 -7.78
CA ASP A 195 -17.50 -12.23 -7.44
C ASP A 195 -18.73 -11.74 -6.67
N GLY A 196 -19.00 -10.44 -6.72
CA GLY A 196 -20.27 -9.86 -6.31
C GLY A 196 -20.18 -8.68 -5.35
N THR A 197 -21.31 -8.45 -4.69
CA THR A 197 -21.53 -7.32 -3.78
C THR A 197 -21.27 -7.72 -2.33
N THR A 198 -21.34 -6.75 -1.42
CA THR A 198 -21.29 -7.01 0.03
C THR A 198 -22.34 -8.01 0.50
N GLN A 199 -23.52 -8.02 -0.14
CA GLN A 199 -24.57 -8.96 0.22
C GLN A 199 -24.15 -10.39 -0.14
N ASN A 200 -23.55 -10.58 -1.33
CA ASN A 200 -22.99 -11.86 -1.74
C ASN A 200 -21.85 -12.30 -0.82
N PHE A 201 -21.04 -11.36 -0.33
CA PHE A 201 -20.01 -11.67 0.67
C PHE A 201 -20.59 -12.11 2.00
N ILE A 202 -21.62 -11.43 2.50
CA ILE A 202 -22.29 -11.83 3.74
C ILE A 202 -22.90 -13.23 3.59
N GLU A 203 -23.56 -13.51 2.46
CA GLU A 203 -24.08 -14.84 2.14
C GLU A 203 -22.96 -15.89 2.10
N TYR A 204 -21.85 -15.57 1.45
CA TYR A 204 -20.67 -16.41 1.39
C TYR A 204 -20.07 -16.67 2.77
N LEU A 205 -19.92 -15.65 3.63
CA LEU A 205 -19.43 -15.80 5.00
C LEU A 205 -20.35 -16.71 5.84
N ASN A 206 -21.66 -16.58 5.68
CA ASN A 206 -22.64 -17.40 6.38
C ASN A 206 -22.63 -18.87 5.91
N ALA A 207 -22.35 -19.11 4.63
CA ALA A 207 -22.30 -20.45 4.05
C ALA A 207 -20.93 -21.13 4.21
N SER A 208 -19.87 -20.34 4.42
CA SER A 208 -18.50 -20.86 4.46
C SER A 208 -18.25 -21.73 5.68
N ARG A 209 -17.56 -22.85 5.44
CA ARG A 209 -17.05 -23.75 6.47
C ARG A 209 -15.54 -23.64 6.65
N HIS A 210 -14.89 -22.83 5.82
CA HIS A 210 -13.44 -22.64 5.83
C HIS A 210 -13.06 -21.47 6.73
N SER A 211 -11.86 -21.54 7.29
CA SER A 211 -11.30 -20.39 7.99
C SER A 211 -10.87 -19.35 6.96
N ILE A 212 -11.31 -18.11 7.13
CA ILE A 212 -11.08 -17.05 6.16
C ILE A 212 -10.01 -16.08 6.67
N CYS A 213 -9.10 -15.72 5.77
CA CYS A 213 -8.26 -14.54 5.90
C CYS A 213 -8.83 -13.43 5.00
N LEU A 214 -9.36 -12.38 5.62
CA LEU A 214 -9.94 -11.25 4.92
C LEU A 214 -8.86 -10.23 4.56
N ALA A 215 -8.60 -10.02 3.27
CA ALA A 215 -7.59 -9.09 2.77
C ALA A 215 -8.23 -7.77 2.32
N VAL A 216 -7.70 -6.64 2.79
CA VAL A 216 -8.14 -5.27 2.47
C VAL A 216 -6.98 -4.33 2.19
N LEU A 217 -7.21 -3.27 1.41
CA LEU A 217 -6.16 -2.35 0.91
C LEU A 217 -5.71 -1.26 1.89
N ASP A 218 -6.46 -1.04 2.95
CA ASP A 218 -6.10 -0.13 4.03
C ASP A 218 -7.00 -0.40 5.24
N PHE A 219 -6.68 0.27 6.35
CA PHE A 219 -7.48 0.21 7.56
C PHE A 219 -8.91 0.75 7.40
N ALA A 220 -9.21 1.51 6.34
CA ALA A 220 -10.54 2.01 6.02
C ALA A 220 -11.33 1.09 5.04
N GLY A 221 -10.69 0.02 4.54
CA GLY A 221 -11.18 -0.81 3.44
C GLY A 221 -12.47 -1.55 3.77
N LEU A 222 -12.72 -1.87 5.04
CA LEU A 222 -13.97 -2.49 5.49
C LEU A 222 -14.94 -1.46 6.05
N SER A 223 -14.44 -0.67 7.00
CA SER A 223 -15.17 0.37 7.70
C SER A 223 -14.23 1.51 8.01
N SER A 224 -14.77 2.73 8.14
CA SER A 224 -14.05 3.87 8.68
C SER A 224 -14.32 4.08 10.17
N ARG A 225 -14.95 3.10 10.83
CA ARG A 225 -15.35 3.09 12.23
C ARG A 225 -15.01 1.73 12.83
N SER A 226 -14.20 1.74 13.89
CA SER A 226 -13.71 0.55 14.60
C SER A 226 -14.84 -0.34 15.12
N HIS A 227 -15.91 0.22 15.70
CA HIS A 227 -17.04 -0.57 16.22
C HIS A 227 -17.81 -1.37 15.15
N HIS A 228 -17.95 -0.84 13.92
CA HIS A 228 -18.55 -1.62 12.83
C HIS A 228 -17.64 -2.77 12.40
N PHE A 229 -16.32 -2.55 12.41
CA PHE A 229 -15.35 -3.60 12.11
C PHE A 229 -15.35 -4.68 13.19
N GLN A 230 -15.42 -4.29 14.46
CA GLN A 230 -15.58 -5.22 15.58
C GLN A 230 -16.89 -6.03 15.48
N GLY A 231 -18.00 -5.37 15.11
CA GLY A 231 -19.27 -6.03 14.82
C GLY A 231 -19.12 -7.12 13.75
N LEU A 232 -18.51 -6.79 12.60
CA LEU A 232 -18.22 -7.76 11.54
C LEU A 232 -17.43 -8.98 12.06
N LEU A 233 -16.37 -8.76 12.83
CA LEU A 233 -15.56 -9.86 13.36
C LEU A 233 -16.32 -10.73 14.37
N ASN A 234 -17.28 -10.15 15.10
CA ASN A 234 -18.13 -10.87 16.05
C ASN A 234 -19.22 -11.66 15.35
N ASP A 235 -19.88 -11.05 14.36
CA ASP A 235 -20.98 -11.65 13.61
C ASP A 235 -20.49 -12.81 12.72
N TYR A 236 -19.24 -12.74 12.23
CA TYR A 236 -18.69 -13.72 11.30
C TYR A 236 -17.40 -14.36 11.85
N PRO A 237 -17.50 -15.33 12.78
CA PRO A 237 -16.35 -15.97 13.41
C PRO A 237 -15.53 -16.86 12.46
N VAL A 238 -16.01 -17.10 11.24
CA VAL A 238 -15.25 -17.75 10.16
C VAL A 238 -14.06 -16.88 9.71
N ILE A 239 -14.11 -15.57 9.91
CA ILE A 239 -12.97 -14.67 9.69
C ILE A 239 -12.01 -14.83 10.87
N LYS A 240 -10.88 -15.47 10.61
CA LYS A 240 -9.84 -15.75 11.62
C LYS A 240 -8.68 -14.79 11.53
N LYS A 241 -8.41 -14.26 10.34
CA LYS A 241 -7.33 -13.31 10.12
C LYS A 241 -7.79 -12.14 9.27
N VAL A 242 -7.18 -10.99 9.49
CA VAL A 242 -7.35 -9.81 8.66
C VAL A 242 -5.99 -9.36 8.17
N ALA A 243 -5.82 -9.38 6.85
CA ALA A 243 -4.65 -8.87 6.16
C ALA A 243 -4.96 -7.44 5.67
N VAL A 244 -4.15 -6.47 6.10
CA VAL A 244 -4.23 -5.07 5.66
C VAL A 244 -3.01 -4.80 4.79
N ASP A 245 -3.22 -4.77 3.48
CA ASP A 245 -2.21 -4.48 2.48
C ASP A 245 -2.12 -2.97 2.25
N THR A 246 -1.16 -2.32 2.90
CA THR A 246 -0.91 -0.89 2.74
C THR A 246 0.17 -0.58 1.70
N PHE A 247 0.39 -1.49 0.75
CA PHE A 247 1.38 -1.34 -0.33
C PHE A 247 1.29 0.03 -1.02
N MET A 248 0.10 0.55 -1.24
CA MET A 248 -0.05 1.83 -1.95
C MET A 248 0.52 3.05 -1.19
N PHE A 249 0.78 2.94 0.11
CA PHE A 249 1.12 4.08 0.96
C PHE A 249 2.37 3.86 1.82
N SER A 250 2.59 2.65 2.33
CA SER A 250 3.70 2.34 3.24
C SER A 250 4.48 1.08 2.88
N ASN A 251 4.09 0.27 1.89
CA ASN A 251 4.72 -1.04 1.64
C ASN A 251 4.81 -1.85 2.93
N GLU A 252 3.68 -1.97 3.60
CA GLU A 252 3.53 -2.80 4.78
C GLU A 252 2.32 -3.70 4.60
N LEU A 253 2.47 -4.95 5.01
CA LEU A 253 1.39 -5.90 5.15
C LEU A 253 1.24 -6.22 6.62
N PHE A 254 0.07 -5.91 7.16
CA PHE A 254 -0.28 -6.29 8.52
C PHE A 254 -1.20 -7.50 8.49
N ILE A 255 -0.80 -8.59 9.13
CA ILE A 255 -1.67 -9.75 9.32
C ILE A 255 -2.01 -9.81 10.80
N TYR A 256 -3.30 -9.64 11.11
CA TYR A 256 -3.81 -9.69 12.47
C TYR A 256 -4.66 -10.93 12.68
N ASP A 257 -4.51 -11.56 13.85
CA ASP A 257 -5.47 -12.55 14.33
C ASP A 257 -6.74 -11.82 14.83
N THR A 258 -7.92 -12.36 14.53
CA THR A 258 -9.17 -11.73 14.96
C THR A 258 -9.41 -11.83 16.45
N CYS A 259 -8.82 -12.81 17.15
CA CYS A 259 -8.83 -12.86 18.61
C CYS A 259 -8.06 -11.68 19.21
N ASP A 260 -6.87 -11.37 18.67
CA ASP A 260 -6.04 -10.26 19.13
C ASP A 260 -6.72 -8.90 18.86
N LEU A 261 -7.32 -8.74 17.67
CA LEU A 261 -8.08 -7.53 17.33
C LEU A 261 -9.28 -7.29 18.26
N LYS A 262 -9.95 -8.36 18.69
CA LYS A 262 -11.09 -8.27 19.62
C LYS A 262 -10.64 -7.95 21.05
N ALA A 263 -9.48 -8.44 21.46
CA ALA A 263 -8.95 -8.25 22.81
C ALA A 263 -8.23 -6.90 22.98
N ASN A 264 -7.71 -6.30 21.90
CA ASN A 264 -6.85 -5.13 21.97
C ASN A 264 -7.48 -3.90 21.30
N THR A 265 -8.02 -2.99 22.12
CA THR A 265 -8.62 -1.72 21.67
C THR A 265 -7.65 -0.86 20.86
N ASN A 266 -6.36 -0.82 21.22
CA ASN A 266 -5.38 0.01 20.49
C ASN A 266 -5.14 -0.50 19.06
N LEU A 267 -5.23 -1.81 18.84
CA LEU A 267 -5.15 -2.37 17.48
C LEU A 267 -6.42 -2.06 16.69
N LEU A 268 -7.58 -2.15 17.33
CA LEU A 268 -8.87 -1.84 16.72
C LEU A 268 -8.99 -0.35 16.33
N GLU A 269 -8.41 0.55 17.11
CA GLU A 269 -8.35 2.00 16.83
C GLU A 269 -7.62 2.32 15.53
N LYS A 270 -6.71 1.46 15.05
CA LYS A 270 -6.09 1.64 13.73
C LYS A 270 -7.13 1.67 12.59
N PHE A 271 -8.28 1.03 12.78
CA PHE A 271 -9.40 0.98 11.83
C PHE A 271 -10.39 2.15 12.00
N ASP A 272 -10.16 3.08 12.93
CA ASP A 272 -10.95 4.29 13.06
C ASP A 272 -10.41 5.44 12.18
N CYS A 273 -10.72 5.34 10.89
CA CYS A 273 -10.15 6.23 9.87
C CYS A 273 -10.96 7.53 9.64
N ARG A 274 -12.03 7.81 10.39
CA ARG A 274 -12.80 9.07 10.22
C ARG A 274 -12.16 10.29 10.87
N TYR A 275 -11.37 10.11 11.92
CA TYR A 275 -10.80 11.25 12.67
C TYR A 275 -9.52 11.82 12.06
N LYS A 276 -8.79 11.06 11.23
CA LYS A 276 -7.51 11.50 10.65
C LYS A 276 -7.61 12.25 9.31
N LEU A 277 -8.80 12.37 8.72
CA LEU A 277 -9.04 13.07 7.45
C LEU A 277 -9.57 14.51 7.62
N MET A 278 -9.66 15.00 8.86
CA MET A 278 -10.12 16.36 9.20
C MET A 278 -9.05 17.24 9.88
N GLN A 279 -7.77 16.85 9.80
CA GLN A 279 -6.61 17.68 10.15
C GLN A 279 -5.66 17.74 8.96
#